data_AF-J8B5U3-F1
#
_entry.id   AF-J8B5U3-F1
#
_cell.length_a   1.000
_cell.length_b   1.000
_cell.length_c   1.000
_cell.angle_alpha   90.00
_cell.angle_beta   90.00
_cell.angle_gamma   90.00
#
_symmetry.space_group_name_H-M   'P 1'
#
loop_
_entity.id
_entity.type
_entity.pdbx_description
1 polymer ?
#
loop_
_entity_poly.entity_id
_entity_poly.type
_entity_poly.pdbx_seq_one_letter_code
_entity_poly.pdbx_strand_id
1 'polypeptide(L)'
;RADVLKAYEGGKVIVDTKPQKPSEIVTGAQGVAYIDGYNVNLRNGPSTNNGVIRQLEKGESYKVFGKVGDWLNLGGNQWIYYNPSYIRYNGEQTSSASSVAGKRVVSKVDNLRFYDSASWSDKDVAGSVDKGLGFTIDAKVSVNGSSQYKVHNSRGTTYYITASEAFVNVQ
;
A
#
# COMPACT_ATOMS: atom_id res chain seq x y z
N ARG A 1 28.31 5.17 47.53
CA ARG A 1 28.21 6.20 46.47
C ARG A 1 28.83 5.61 45.22
N ALA A 2 28.07 5.50 44.12
CA ALA A 2 28.51 5.44 42.71
C ALA A 2 29.44 4.24 42.34
N ASP A 3 29.38 3.53 41.21
CA ASP A 3 28.74 3.72 39.92
C ASP A 3 28.67 2.38 39.14
N VAL A 4 27.68 2.33 38.25
CA VAL A 4 27.46 1.49 37.05
C VAL A 4 28.67 0.89 36.30
N LEU A 5 28.53 -0.34 35.75
CA LEU A 5 28.63 -0.70 34.31
C LEU A 5 28.84 -2.22 34.03
N LYS A 6 27.95 -2.77 33.17
CA LYS A 6 28.14 -3.79 32.09
C LYS A 6 28.58 -5.22 32.48
N ALA A 7 28.16 -6.30 31.82
CA ALA A 7 27.22 -6.58 30.73
C ALA A 7 26.95 -8.10 30.74
N TYR A 8 25.77 -8.54 30.32
CA TYR A 8 25.40 -9.95 30.20
C TYR A 8 25.73 -10.46 28.79
N GLU A 9 26.52 -11.53 28.70
CA GLU A 9 26.77 -12.29 27.47
C GLU A 9 25.65 -13.32 27.30
N GLY A 10 24.77 -13.10 26.32
CA GLY A 10 23.70 -14.03 25.94
C GLY A 10 24.11 -14.87 24.73
N GLY A 11 23.93 -16.19 24.84
CA GLY A 11 24.43 -17.22 23.92
C GLY A 11 23.93 -17.13 22.48
N LYS A 12 24.76 -17.64 21.56
CA LYS A 12 24.47 -17.79 20.13
C LYS A 12 23.46 -18.92 19.91
N VAL A 13 22.30 -18.59 19.33
CA VAL A 13 21.44 -19.57 18.66
C VAL A 13 21.89 -19.62 17.19
N ILE A 14 22.45 -20.75 16.77
CA ILE A 14 22.81 -21.01 15.38
C ILE A 14 21.57 -21.66 14.73
N VAL A 15 20.97 -20.98 13.75
CA VAL A 15 19.94 -21.56 12.89
C VAL A 15 20.57 -21.89 11.55
N ASP A 16 20.62 -23.18 11.21
CA ASP A 16 21.09 -23.69 9.93
C ASP A 16 20.27 -23.10 8.78
N THR A 17 20.90 -22.24 7.98
CA THR A 17 20.29 -21.66 6.78
C THR A 17 20.48 -22.60 5.60
N LYS A 18 19.46 -23.44 5.35
CA LYS A 18 19.30 -24.09 4.04
C LYS A 18 19.05 -23.01 2.97
N PRO A 19 19.61 -23.11 1.74
CA PRO A 19 19.45 -22.05 0.75
C PRO A 19 17.99 -21.99 0.30
N GLN A 20 17.30 -20.90 0.61
CA GLN A 20 15.96 -20.63 0.08
C GLN A 20 16.05 -19.83 -1.23
N LYS A 21 15.31 -20.32 -2.21
CA LYS A 21 15.04 -19.82 -3.56
C LYS A 21 14.58 -18.33 -3.53
N PRO A 22 14.81 -17.53 -4.60
CA PRO A 22 14.78 -16.06 -4.54
C PRO A 22 13.50 -15.50 -3.93
N SER A 23 13.70 -14.59 -2.98
CA SER A 23 12.70 -13.80 -2.28
C SER A 23 11.73 -13.15 -3.27
N GLU A 24 10.45 -13.52 -3.19
CA GLU A 24 9.38 -12.77 -3.83
C GLU A 24 9.35 -11.34 -3.29
N ILE A 25 9.11 -10.42 -4.20
CA ILE A 25 9.34 -8.98 -4.07
C ILE A 25 8.52 -8.43 -2.90
N VAL A 26 9.19 -8.03 -1.82
CA VAL A 26 8.59 -7.29 -0.70
C VAL A 26 8.17 -5.92 -1.23
N THR A 27 6.88 -5.83 -1.56
CA THR A 27 6.25 -4.64 -2.13
C THR A 27 6.05 -3.65 -0.98
N GLY A 28 6.66 -2.47 -1.08
CA GLY A 28 6.99 -1.54 0.01
C GLY A 28 5.81 -0.79 0.64
N ALA A 29 4.84 -1.53 1.17
CA ALA A 29 3.79 -0.98 2.03
C ALA A 29 4.37 -0.62 3.41
N GLN A 30 4.49 0.67 3.70
CA GLN A 30 4.90 1.16 5.01
C GLN A 30 3.67 1.63 5.80
N GLY A 31 3.55 1.16 7.05
CA GLY A 31 2.39 1.47 7.89
C GLY A 31 2.45 0.87 9.28
N VAL A 32 1.37 1.04 10.03
CA VAL A 32 1.18 0.41 11.34
C VAL A 32 -0.06 -0.49 11.31
N ALA A 33 0.10 -1.76 11.67
CA ALA A 33 -1.00 -2.67 11.94
C ALA A 33 -1.32 -2.64 13.44
N TYR A 34 -2.58 -2.39 13.78
CA TYR A 34 -3.14 -2.47 15.13
C TYR A 34 -3.98 -3.75 15.23
N ILE A 35 -3.68 -4.57 16.22
CA ILE A 35 -4.39 -5.82 16.48
C ILE A 35 -5.55 -5.52 17.42
N ASP A 36 -6.78 -5.66 16.92
CA ASP A 36 -8.00 -5.38 17.69
C ASP A 36 -8.71 -6.66 18.15
N GLY A 37 -8.35 -7.82 17.60
CA GLY A 37 -8.82 -9.14 18.02
C GLY A 37 -7.80 -9.94 18.83
N TYR A 38 -8.20 -11.14 19.25
CA TYR A 38 -7.39 -12.06 20.03
C TYR A 38 -6.92 -13.24 19.18
N ASN A 39 -5.82 -13.89 19.58
CA ASN A 39 -5.31 -15.10 18.95
C ASN A 39 -4.95 -14.96 17.45
N VAL A 40 -4.47 -13.80 17.00
CA VAL A 40 -4.13 -13.57 15.58
C VAL A 40 -2.82 -14.28 15.23
N ASN A 41 -2.85 -15.21 14.27
CA ASN A 41 -1.68 -16.02 13.92
C ASN A 41 -0.59 -15.21 13.22
N LEU A 42 0.57 -15.09 13.86
CA LEU A 42 1.82 -14.68 13.24
C LEU A 42 2.50 -15.89 12.60
N ARG A 43 2.79 -15.84 11.30
CA ARG A 43 3.29 -16.99 10.53
C ARG A 43 4.66 -16.73 9.94
N ASN A 44 5.37 -17.82 9.65
CA ASN A 44 6.70 -17.79 9.04
C ASN A 44 6.70 -17.60 7.51
N GLY A 45 5.60 -17.11 6.93
CA GLY A 45 5.44 -16.79 5.52
C GLY A 45 4.01 -16.39 5.15
N PRO A 46 3.77 -15.79 3.97
CA PRO A 46 2.47 -15.26 3.55
C PRO A 46 1.51 -16.34 3.02
N SER A 47 1.21 -17.35 3.84
CA SER A 47 0.27 -18.42 3.49
C SER A 47 -0.29 -19.09 4.75
N THR A 48 -1.53 -19.60 4.66
CA THR A 48 -2.15 -20.40 5.72
C THR A 48 -1.48 -21.76 5.92
N ASN A 49 -0.71 -22.23 4.92
CA ASN A 49 0.08 -23.46 4.99
C ASN A 49 1.42 -23.27 5.72
N ASN A 50 1.84 -22.03 5.95
CA ASN A 50 3.07 -21.72 6.68
C ASN A 50 2.87 -21.89 8.19
N GLY A 51 3.95 -22.24 8.89
CA GLY A 51 3.95 -22.49 10.33
C GLY A 51 3.60 -21.24 11.14
N VAL A 52 2.87 -21.42 12.24
CA VAL A 52 2.57 -20.36 13.20
C VAL A 52 3.76 -20.18 14.14
N ILE A 53 4.29 -18.97 14.21
CA ILE A 53 5.37 -18.57 15.13
C ILE A 53 4.78 -18.35 16.52
N ARG A 54 3.74 -17.51 16.60
CA ARG A 54 2.96 -17.25 17.82
C ARG A 54 1.62 -16.61 17.48
N GLN A 55 0.79 -16.40 18.50
CA GLN A 55 -0.43 -15.60 18.39
C GLN A 55 -0.21 -14.19 18.94
N LEU A 56 -0.83 -13.21 18.30
CA LEU A 56 -0.85 -11.81 18.68
C LEU A 56 -2.17 -11.47 19.36
N GLU A 57 -2.11 -10.61 20.35
CA GLU A 57 -3.25 -10.22 21.17
C GLU A 57 -3.73 -8.79 20.88
N LYS A 58 -4.95 -8.52 21.35
CA LYS A 58 -5.58 -7.21 21.26
C LYS A 58 -4.72 -6.15 21.95
N GLY A 59 -4.54 -5.02 21.28
CA GLY A 59 -3.77 -3.87 21.77
C GLY A 59 -2.32 -3.88 21.29
N GLU A 60 -1.84 -4.96 20.69
CA GLU A 60 -0.54 -4.98 20.05
C GLU A 60 -0.53 -4.14 18.77
N SER A 61 0.63 -3.56 18.43
CA SER A 61 0.82 -2.85 17.17
C SER A 61 2.20 -3.07 16.59
N TYR A 62 2.26 -3.12 15.26
CA TYR A 62 3.48 -3.49 14.54
C TYR A 62 3.68 -2.60 13.33
N LYS A 63 4.95 -2.24 13.09
CA LYS A 63 5.34 -1.68 11.80
C LYS A 63 5.15 -2.75 10.72
N VAL A 64 4.58 -2.34 9.60
CA VAL A 64 4.44 -3.17 8.41
C VAL A 64 5.49 -2.72 7.40
N PHE A 65 6.27 -3.69 6.92
CA PHE A 65 7.39 -3.46 6.00
C PHE A 65 7.04 -3.86 4.55
N GLY A 66 5.92 -4.53 4.35
CA GLY A 66 5.44 -4.86 3.03
C GLY A 66 4.17 -5.69 3.03
N LYS A 67 3.67 -5.96 1.83
CA LYS A 67 2.48 -6.80 1.60
C LYS A 67 2.69 -7.82 0.51
N VAL A 68 2.03 -8.97 0.65
CA VAL A 68 1.87 -9.99 -0.39
C VAL A 68 0.43 -10.48 -0.34
N GLY A 69 -0.40 -10.10 -1.32
CA GLY A 69 -1.84 -10.31 -1.25
C GLY A 69 -2.44 -9.68 0.01
N ASP A 70 -3.21 -10.46 0.76
CA ASP A 70 -3.78 -10.05 2.05
C ASP A 70 -2.81 -10.24 3.24
N TRP A 71 -1.53 -10.52 3.01
CA TRP A 71 -0.55 -10.68 4.09
C TRP A 71 0.22 -9.39 4.35
N LEU A 72 0.39 -9.05 5.63
CA LEU A 72 1.24 -7.94 6.09
C LEU A 72 2.54 -8.50 6.65
N ASN A 73 3.69 -7.99 6.20
CA ASN A 73 5.00 -8.34 6.74
C ASN A 73 5.32 -7.47 7.97
N LEU A 74 5.56 -8.10 9.11
CA LEU A 74 5.93 -7.43 10.37
C LEU A 74 7.44 -7.40 10.63
N GLY A 75 8.24 -7.86 9.66
CA GLY A 75 9.70 -7.91 9.71
C GLY A 75 10.23 -9.32 9.43
N GLY A 76 11.27 -9.45 8.58
CA GLY A 76 11.86 -10.74 8.23
C GLY A 76 10.81 -11.72 7.69
N ASN A 77 10.77 -12.93 8.25
CA ASN A 77 9.81 -13.97 7.87
C ASN A 77 8.49 -13.91 8.67
N GLN A 78 8.14 -12.78 9.28
CA GLN A 78 6.94 -12.68 10.13
C GLN A 78 5.78 -12.05 9.37
N TRP A 79 4.70 -12.80 9.21
CA TRP A 79 3.54 -12.41 8.40
C TRP A 79 2.22 -12.62 9.13
N ILE A 80 1.30 -11.67 8.98
CA ILE A 80 -0.08 -11.80 9.47
C ILE A 80 -1.05 -11.72 8.30
N TYR A 81 -2.14 -12.48 8.38
CA TYR A 81 -3.25 -12.34 7.44
C TYR A 81 -4.09 -11.13 7.83
N TYR A 82 -4.26 -10.19 6.91
CA TYR A 82 -5.07 -9.00 7.12
C TYR A 82 -6.55 -9.34 7.04
N ASN A 83 -7.26 -9.07 8.14
CA ASN A 83 -8.71 -9.09 8.16
C ASN A 83 -9.21 -7.84 8.91
N PRO A 84 -10.01 -6.97 8.25
CA PRO A 84 -10.47 -5.72 8.86
C PRO A 84 -11.39 -5.94 10.08
N SER A 85 -11.92 -7.15 10.31
CA SER A 85 -12.73 -7.43 11.50
C SER A 85 -11.91 -7.51 12.80
N TYR A 86 -10.59 -7.73 12.72
CA TYR A 86 -9.72 -7.82 13.89
C TYR A 86 -8.34 -7.17 13.73
N ILE A 87 -8.06 -6.52 12.59
CA ILE A 87 -6.83 -5.78 12.33
C ILE A 87 -7.18 -4.46 11.66
N ARG A 88 -6.82 -3.34 12.30
CA ARG A 88 -6.79 -2.02 11.65
C ARG A 88 -5.40 -1.79 11.10
N TYR A 89 -5.30 -1.53 9.80
CA TYR A 89 -4.02 -1.22 9.17
C TYR A 89 -4.00 0.23 8.69
N ASN A 90 -3.16 1.03 9.32
CA ASN A 90 -2.89 2.41 8.96
C ASN A 90 -1.55 2.46 8.22
N GLY A 91 -1.56 1.99 6.98
CA GLY A 91 -0.46 2.21 6.07
C GLY A 91 -0.79 3.27 5.05
N GLU A 92 0.24 3.97 4.59
CA GLU A 92 0.15 4.60 3.28
C GLU A 92 -0.15 3.49 2.29
N GLN A 93 -1.16 3.66 1.45
CA GLN A 93 -1.39 2.76 0.32
C GLN A 93 -0.24 2.92 -0.67
N THR A 94 0.93 2.42 -0.32
CA THR A 94 1.97 2.07 -1.28
C THR A 94 1.61 0.71 -1.86
N SER A 95 0.51 0.71 -2.62
CA SER A 95 0.38 -0.18 -3.76
C SER A 95 1.62 0.07 -4.60
N SER A 96 2.67 -0.77 -4.51
CA SER A 96 3.77 -0.70 -5.48
C SER A 96 3.33 -1.32 -6.82
N ALA A 97 2.25 -0.77 -7.36
CA ALA A 97 2.18 -0.36 -8.74
C ALA A 97 2.11 1.18 -8.72
N SER A 98 3.29 1.82 -8.80
CA SER A 98 3.53 3.25 -9.09
C SER A 98 3.04 4.28 -8.07
N SER A 99 3.95 4.92 -7.31
CA SER A 99 3.66 6.28 -6.80
C SER A 99 3.61 7.23 -8.01
N VAL A 100 2.45 7.30 -8.64
CA VAL A 100 2.15 8.27 -9.70
C VAL A 100 1.89 9.66 -9.15
N ALA A 101 1.76 9.82 -7.83
CA ALA A 101 1.65 11.14 -7.21
C ALA A 101 2.86 12.01 -7.59
N GLY A 102 2.60 13.24 -8.03
CA GLY A 102 3.59 14.17 -8.58
C GLY A 102 3.94 13.94 -10.06
N LYS A 103 3.54 12.81 -10.66
CA LYS A 103 3.70 12.55 -12.09
C LYS A 103 2.61 13.24 -12.90
N ARG A 104 2.85 13.35 -14.22
CA ARG A 104 1.87 13.95 -15.13
C ARG A 104 1.06 12.88 -15.84
N VAL A 105 -0.26 12.87 -15.66
CA VAL A 105 -1.17 12.09 -16.50
C VAL A 105 -1.46 12.85 -17.78
N VAL A 106 -1.32 12.20 -18.93
CA VAL A 106 -1.49 12.80 -20.26
C VAL A 106 -2.53 12.01 -21.05
N SER A 107 -3.47 12.72 -21.68
CA SER A 107 -4.48 12.10 -22.54
C SER A 107 -3.86 11.54 -23.82
N LYS A 108 -4.27 10.32 -24.20
CA LYS A 108 -3.93 9.67 -25.47
C LYS A 108 -4.94 9.96 -26.59
N VAL A 109 -6.10 10.52 -26.24
CA VAL A 109 -7.24 10.77 -27.13
C VAL A 109 -7.74 12.21 -27.00
N ASP A 110 -8.41 12.71 -28.03
CA ASP A 110 -9.08 14.01 -27.96
C ASP A 110 -10.39 13.91 -27.19
N ASN A 111 -10.83 15.02 -26.60
CA ASN A 111 -12.08 15.12 -25.84
C ASN A 111 -12.21 14.12 -24.66
N LEU A 112 -11.12 13.76 -23.98
CA LEU A 112 -11.17 12.88 -22.82
C LEU A 112 -11.82 13.60 -21.63
N ARG A 113 -12.91 13.05 -21.07
CA ARG A 113 -13.65 13.68 -19.97
C ARG A 113 -12.85 13.68 -18.65
N PHE A 114 -12.99 14.77 -17.91
CA PHE A 114 -12.61 14.87 -16.50
C PHE A 114 -13.77 15.45 -15.66
N TYR A 115 -13.73 15.21 -14.36
CA TYR A 115 -14.88 15.34 -13.46
C TYR A 115 -14.56 16.21 -12.24
N ASP A 116 -15.57 16.90 -11.71
CA ASP A 116 -15.46 17.72 -10.48
C ASP A 116 -15.48 16.87 -9.20
N SER A 117 -15.98 15.64 -9.30
CA SER A 117 -16.01 14.66 -8.21
C SER A 117 -15.51 13.29 -8.66
N ALA A 118 -15.14 12.44 -7.70
CA ALA A 118 -14.73 11.06 -7.95
C ALA A 118 -15.95 10.23 -8.40
N SER A 119 -16.32 10.37 -9.67
CA SER A 119 -17.58 9.89 -10.25
C SER A 119 -17.41 9.59 -11.73
N TRP A 120 -18.27 8.72 -12.26
CA TRP A 120 -18.42 8.44 -13.68
C TRP A 120 -19.73 9.01 -14.26
N SER A 121 -20.50 9.75 -13.46
CA SER A 121 -21.80 10.29 -13.86
C SER A 121 -21.64 11.52 -14.75
N ASP A 122 -22.48 11.64 -15.79
CA ASP A 122 -22.47 12.79 -16.69
C ASP A 122 -22.71 14.13 -15.98
N LYS A 123 -23.46 14.14 -14.87
CA LYS A 123 -23.71 15.36 -14.07
C LYS A 123 -22.45 15.92 -13.40
N ASP A 124 -21.41 15.09 -13.25
CA ASP A 124 -20.17 15.45 -12.57
C ASP A 124 -19.04 15.80 -13.55
N VAL A 125 -19.33 15.81 -14.87
CA VAL A 125 -18.36 16.18 -15.90
C VAL A 125 -18.03 17.67 -15.79
N ALA A 126 -16.75 17.95 -15.52
CA ALA A 126 -16.23 19.31 -15.43
C ALA A 126 -15.77 19.84 -16.81
N GLY A 127 -15.36 18.94 -17.71
CA GLY A 127 -14.92 19.29 -19.05
C GLY A 127 -14.21 18.14 -19.77
N SER A 128 -13.48 18.49 -20.83
CA SER A 128 -12.66 17.56 -21.61
C SER A 128 -11.22 18.06 -21.80
N VAL A 129 -10.29 17.11 -21.96
CA VAL A 129 -8.87 17.37 -22.22
C VAL A 129 -8.45 16.66 -23.50
N ASP A 130 -7.76 17.38 -24.38
CA ASP A 130 -7.30 16.85 -25.67
C ASP A 130 -5.99 16.08 -25.57
N LYS A 131 -5.67 15.35 -26.64
CA LYS A 131 -4.50 14.49 -26.71
C LYS A 131 -3.21 15.29 -26.45
N GLY A 132 -2.32 14.74 -25.63
CA GLY A 132 -1.06 15.39 -25.26
C GLY A 132 -1.17 16.41 -24.12
N LEU A 133 -2.38 16.82 -23.77
CA LEU A 133 -2.66 17.64 -22.58
C LEU A 133 -2.93 16.75 -21.36
N GLY A 134 -2.86 17.34 -20.18
CA GLY A 134 -2.80 16.56 -18.95
C GLY A 134 -2.67 17.36 -17.67
N PHE A 135 -2.66 16.63 -16.56
CA PHE A 135 -2.69 17.17 -15.19
C PHE A 135 -1.61 16.53 -14.32
N THR A 136 -1.28 17.17 -13.20
CA THR A 136 -0.44 16.56 -12.17
C THR A 136 -1.30 15.65 -11.29
N ILE A 137 -0.82 14.45 -11.01
CA ILE A 137 -1.54 13.47 -10.21
C ILE A 137 -1.28 13.71 -8.71
N ASP A 138 -2.34 13.77 -7.93
CA ASP A 138 -2.27 13.80 -6.46
C ASP A 138 -2.39 12.40 -5.87
N ALA A 139 -3.32 11.60 -6.40
CA ALA A 139 -3.61 10.26 -5.90
C ALA A 139 -4.34 9.40 -6.95
N LYS A 140 -4.32 8.09 -6.76
CA LYS A 140 -5.18 7.15 -7.47
C LYS A 140 -6.35 6.75 -6.55
N VAL A 141 -7.57 6.80 -7.07
CA VAL A 141 -8.81 6.50 -6.34
C VAL A 141 -9.61 5.43 -7.09
N SER A 142 -10.40 4.63 -6.37
CA SER A 142 -11.32 3.63 -6.96
C SER A 142 -12.76 4.13 -6.87
N VAL A 143 -13.45 4.19 -8.01
CA VAL A 143 -14.83 4.66 -8.16
C VAL A 143 -15.63 3.56 -8.86
N ASN A 144 -16.57 2.94 -8.14
CA ASN A 144 -17.43 1.86 -8.65
C ASN A 144 -16.64 0.72 -9.35
N GLY A 145 -15.51 0.31 -8.77
CA GLY A 145 -14.67 -0.77 -9.31
C GLY A 145 -13.71 -0.35 -10.43
N SER A 146 -13.76 0.89 -10.92
CA SER A 146 -12.81 1.45 -11.89
C SER A 146 -11.92 2.51 -11.26
N SER A 147 -10.67 2.63 -11.68
CA SER A 147 -9.74 3.62 -11.12
C SER A 147 -9.82 4.97 -11.81
N GLN A 148 -9.73 6.04 -11.03
CA GLN A 148 -9.48 7.41 -11.46
C GLN A 148 -8.19 7.94 -10.82
N TYR A 149 -7.62 8.99 -11.39
CA TYR A 149 -6.65 9.83 -10.73
C TYR A 149 -7.35 11.07 -10.18
N LYS A 150 -7.10 11.40 -8.91
CA LYS A 150 -7.26 12.76 -8.41
C LYS A 150 -6.09 13.58 -8.93
N VAL A 151 -6.38 14.69 -9.59
CA VAL A 151 -5.39 15.51 -10.28
C VAL A 151 -5.61 16.99 -10.00
N HIS A 152 -4.59 17.81 -10.23
CA HIS A 152 -4.74 19.26 -10.23
C HIS A 152 -4.15 19.92 -11.49
N ASN A 153 -4.74 21.05 -11.89
CA ASN A 153 -4.22 21.89 -12.96
C ASN A 153 -3.18 22.90 -12.42
N SER A 154 -2.59 23.71 -13.29
CA SER A 154 -1.60 24.74 -12.91
C SER A 154 -2.14 25.84 -11.99
N ARG A 155 -3.47 25.96 -11.83
CA ARG A 155 -4.13 26.89 -10.91
C ARG A 155 -4.46 26.25 -9.56
N GLY A 156 -4.09 24.98 -9.35
CA GLY A 156 -4.39 24.23 -8.13
C GLY A 156 -5.82 23.70 -8.04
N THR A 157 -6.63 23.85 -9.09
CA THR A 157 -8.00 23.28 -9.09
C THR A 157 -7.93 21.77 -9.24
N THR A 158 -8.61 21.06 -8.34
CA THR A 158 -8.68 19.59 -8.32
C THR A 158 -9.76 19.07 -9.26
N TYR A 159 -9.44 18.00 -10.00
CA TYR A 159 -10.36 17.24 -10.82
C TYR A 159 -10.11 15.74 -10.69
N TYR A 160 -10.93 14.94 -11.35
CA TYR A 160 -10.78 13.50 -11.46
C TYR A 160 -10.78 13.07 -12.93
N ILE A 161 -9.87 12.17 -13.31
CA ILE A 161 -9.75 11.67 -14.69
C ILE A 161 -9.50 10.16 -14.67
N THR A 162 -9.84 9.46 -15.75
CA THR A 162 -9.63 8.01 -15.84
C THR A 162 -8.17 7.62 -15.60
N ALA A 163 -7.96 6.54 -14.86
CA ALA A 163 -6.64 5.91 -14.70
C ALA A 163 -6.44 4.72 -15.65
N SER A 164 -7.28 4.57 -16.67
CA SER A 164 -7.16 3.52 -17.67
C SER A 164 -6.06 3.84 -18.69
N GLU A 165 -5.05 2.97 -18.76
CA GLU A 165 -3.92 3.07 -19.70
C GLU A 165 -4.34 3.02 -21.19
N ALA A 166 -5.59 2.62 -21.46
CA ALA A 166 -6.17 2.73 -22.78
C ALA A 166 -6.25 4.20 -23.23
N PHE A 167 -6.64 5.10 -22.31
CA PHE A 167 -6.94 6.51 -22.59
C PHE A 167 -5.87 7.48 -22.10
N VAL A 168 -5.05 7.08 -21.13
CA VAL A 168 -4.01 7.95 -20.55
C VAL A 168 -2.65 7.28 -20.49
N ASN A 169 -1.59 8.08 -20.43
CA ASN A 169 -0.24 7.67 -20.06
C ASN A 169 0.24 8.49 -18.86
N VAL A 170 1.10 7.93 -18.03
CA VAL A 170 1.72 8.64 -16.89
C VAL A 170 3.21 8.83 -17.17
N GLN A 171 3.69 10.07 -17.04
CA GLN A 171 5.08 10.49 -17.24
C GLN A 171 5.75 10.77 -15.91
#